data_AF-W8YKJ6-F1
#
_entry.id   AF-W8YKJ6-F1
#
_cell.length_a   1.000
_cell.length_b   1.000
_cell.length_c   1.000
_cell.angle_alpha   90.00
_cell.angle_beta   90.00
_cell.angle_gamma   90.00
#
_symmetry.space_group_name_H-M   'P 1'
#
loop_
_entity.id
_entity.type
_entity.pdbx_description
1 polymer ?
#
loop_
_entity_poly.entity_id
_entity_poly.type
_entity_poly.pdbx_seq_one_letter_code
_entity_poly.pdbx_strand_id
1 'polypeptide(L)'
;MARRKWAFRASILFSVLLAVLLIRGCWQMGRVEQQLYRNDLMISLVQLEGLIGQQEERNWDKPDLVTIQVGNVMDNLSTLVLTELPSKSEERMLQSLYILLSRYPNREPYKLPEVSKEEQSAFSELRAELRDSGIGIGISMSGSVKEAKRKLENLREALEAREFNRF
;
A
#
# COMPACT_ATOMS: atom_id res chain seq x y z
N MET A 1 33.15 -31.00 -41.70
CA MET A 1 32.64 -29.59 -41.64
C MET A 1 31.18 -29.45 -41.18
N ALA A 2 30.24 -30.34 -41.56
CA ALA A 2 28.82 -30.21 -41.20
C ALA A 2 28.53 -30.22 -39.68
N ARG A 3 29.19 -31.09 -38.90
CA ARG A 3 29.02 -31.16 -37.44
C ARG A 3 29.42 -29.88 -36.71
N ARG A 4 30.46 -29.18 -37.19
CA ARG A 4 30.93 -27.90 -36.63
C ARG A 4 29.95 -26.75 -36.90
N LYS A 5 29.30 -26.74 -38.08
CA LYS A 5 28.24 -25.77 -38.43
C LYS A 5 26.97 -26.00 -37.61
N TRP A 6 26.65 -27.26 -37.29
CA TRP A 6 25.49 -27.62 -36.47
C TRP A 6 25.68 -27.26 -34.99
N ALA A 7 26.85 -27.57 -34.42
CA ALA A 7 27.20 -27.18 -33.06
C ALA A 7 27.21 -25.65 -32.87
N PHE A 8 27.70 -24.90 -33.86
CA PHE A 8 27.68 -23.44 -33.84
C PHE A 8 26.24 -22.87 -33.86
N ARG A 9 25.36 -23.42 -34.71
CA ARG A 9 23.94 -23.03 -34.76
C ARG A 9 23.18 -23.39 -33.48
N ALA A 10 23.45 -24.57 -32.91
CA ALA A 10 22.86 -25.00 -31.64
C ALA A 10 23.29 -24.09 -30.48
N SER A 11 24.56 -23.67 -30.46
CA SER A 11 25.06 -22.72 -29.46
C SER A 11 24.39 -21.34 -29.58
N ILE A 12 24.20 -20.82 -30.79
CA ILE A 12 23.50 -19.55 -31.01
C ILE A 12 22.04 -19.65 -30.53
N LEU A 13 21.33 -20.72 -30.91
CA LEU A 13 19.95 -20.96 -30.48
C LEU A 13 19.83 -21.06 -28.97
N PHE A 14 20.75 -21.78 -28.33
CA PHE A 14 20.80 -21.91 -26.88
C PHE A 14 21.05 -20.55 -26.20
N SER A 15 21.99 -19.76 -26.69
CA SER A 15 22.26 -18.41 -26.16
C SER A 15 21.05 -17.48 -26.31
N VAL A 16 20.35 -17.52 -27.45
CA VAL A 16 19.12 -16.74 -27.65
C VAL A 16 18.02 -17.20 -26.70
N LEU A 17 17.84 -18.51 -26.52
CA LEU A 17 16.88 -19.07 -25.57
C LEU A 17 17.18 -18.60 -24.14
N LEU A 18 18.46 -18.61 -23.75
CA LEU A 18 18.91 -18.20 -22.43
C LEU A 18 18.67 -16.70 -22.22
N ALA A 19 18.94 -15.86 -23.23
CA ALA A 19 18.61 -14.44 -23.19
C ALA A 19 17.10 -14.19 -23.00
N VAL A 20 16.25 -14.93 -23.72
CA VAL A 20 14.78 -14.84 -23.58
C VAL A 20 14.33 -15.24 -22.16
N LEU A 21 14.89 -16.32 -21.60
CA LEU A 21 14.58 -16.76 -20.24
C LEU A 21 15.02 -15.74 -19.19
N LEU A 22 16.20 -15.13 -19.35
CA LEU A 22 16.70 -14.08 -18.47
C LEU A 22 15.83 -12.82 -18.52
N ILE A 23 15.47 -12.36 -19.73
CA ILE A 23 14.56 -11.21 -19.90
C ILE A 23 13.21 -11.49 -19.24
N ARG A 24 12.66 -12.70 -19.45
CA ARG A 24 11.41 -13.13 -18.82
C ARG A 24 11.55 -13.18 -17.29
N GLY A 25 12.66 -13.68 -16.77
CA GLY A 25 12.97 -13.73 -15.34
C GLY A 25 13.00 -12.35 -14.69
N CYS A 26 13.74 -11.41 -15.29
CA CYS A 26 13.80 -10.02 -14.80
C CYS A 26 12.42 -9.34 -14.83
N TRP A 27 11.64 -9.54 -15.90
CA TRP A 27 10.26 -9.03 -15.99
C TRP A 27 9.30 -9.65 -14.98
N GLN A 28 9.53 -10.91 -14.58
CA GLN A 28 8.70 -11.57 -13.58
C GLN A 28 9.08 -11.11 -12.17
N MET A 29 10.37 -10.97 -11.86
CA MET A 29 10.85 -10.46 -10.56
C MET A 29 10.31 -9.05 -10.28
N GLY A 30 10.40 -8.12 -11.24
CA GLY A 30 9.87 -6.76 -11.06
C GLY A 30 8.35 -6.71 -10.80
N ARG A 31 7.57 -7.64 -11.36
CA ARG A 31 6.14 -7.75 -11.06
C ARG A 31 5.85 -8.33 -9.68
N VAL A 32 6.67 -9.28 -9.22
CA VAL A 32 6.53 -9.87 -7.88
C VAL A 32 6.85 -8.82 -6.82
N GLU A 33 7.92 -8.04 -6.98
CA GLU A 33 8.25 -6.93 -6.06
C GLU A 33 7.12 -5.91 -5.96
N GLN A 34 6.56 -5.46 -7.10
CA GLN A 34 5.41 -4.55 -7.10
C GLN A 34 4.17 -5.12 -6.39
N GLN A 35 3.92 -6.43 -6.55
CA GLN A 35 2.83 -7.08 -5.84
C GLN A 35 3.06 -7.14 -4.33
N LEU A 36 4.31 -7.36 -3.89
CA LEU A 36 4.67 -7.40 -2.48
C LEU A 36 4.47 -6.03 -1.83
N TYR A 37 5.03 -4.95 -2.39
CA TYR A 37 4.88 -3.61 -1.82
C TYR A 37 3.43 -3.15 -1.74
N ARG A 38 2.61 -3.47 -2.75
CA ARG A 38 1.18 -3.14 -2.73
C ARG A 38 0.41 -3.96 -1.70
N ASN A 39 0.80 -5.21 -1.47
CA ASN A 39 0.23 -6.01 -0.40
C ASN A 39 0.60 -5.43 0.98
N ASP A 40 1.83 -4.95 1.16
CA ASP A 40 2.27 -4.35 2.42
C ASP A 40 1.47 -3.10 2.78
N LEU A 41 1.13 -2.25 1.80
CA LEU A 41 0.22 -1.11 2.01
C LEU A 41 -1.19 -1.59 2.44
N MET A 42 -1.74 -2.60 1.76
CA MET A 42 -3.07 -3.11 2.13
C MET A 42 -3.07 -3.73 3.53
N ILE A 43 -2.03 -4.48 3.86
CA ILE A 43 -1.84 -5.07 5.19
C ILE A 43 -1.74 -3.97 6.25
N SER A 44 -0.96 -2.91 6.01
CA SER A 44 -0.80 -1.83 6.98
C SER A 44 -2.10 -1.05 7.20
N LEU A 45 -2.92 -0.85 6.17
CA LEU A 45 -4.24 -0.24 6.29
C LEU A 45 -5.24 -1.12 7.06
N VAL A 46 -5.21 -2.45 6.85
CA VAL A 46 -6.02 -3.41 7.62
C VAL A 46 -5.62 -3.42 9.09
N GLN A 47 -4.31 -3.40 9.36
CA GLN A 47 -3.78 -3.29 10.71
C GLN A 47 -4.18 -1.98 11.37
N LEU A 48 -4.19 -0.87 10.62
CA LEU A 48 -4.66 0.43 11.13
C LEU A 48 -6.14 0.37 11.54
N GLU A 49 -7.02 -0.16 10.69
CA GLU A 49 -8.44 -0.35 11.01
C GLU A 49 -8.62 -1.19 12.30
N GLY A 50 -7.90 -2.31 12.38
CA GLY A 50 -7.95 -3.20 13.53
C GLY A 50 -7.42 -2.58 14.82
N LEU A 51 -6.32 -1.82 14.73
CA LEU A 51 -5.73 -1.13 15.89
C LEU A 51 -6.63 -0.02 16.41
N ILE A 52 -7.27 0.76 15.52
CA ILE A 52 -8.26 1.76 15.95
C ILE A 52 -9.40 1.05 16.69
N GLY A 53 -9.96 -0.03 16.11
CA GLY A 53 -11.04 -0.77 16.76
C GLY A 53 -10.65 -1.34 18.13
N GLN A 54 -9.43 -1.89 18.25
CA GLN A 54 -8.91 -2.37 19.52
C GLN A 54 -8.76 -1.24 20.55
N GLN A 55 -8.31 -0.06 20.12
CA GLN A 55 -8.15 1.09 21.01
C GLN A 55 -9.50 1.65 21.45
N GLU A 56 -10.50 1.71 20.58
CA GLU A 56 -11.87 2.07 20.96
C GLU A 56 -12.42 1.14 22.06
N GLU A 57 -12.28 -0.18 21.91
CA GLU A 57 -12.71 -1.17 22.90
C GLU A 57 -11.98 -1.02 24.25
N ARG A 58 -10.75 -0.53 24.23
CA ARG A 58 -9.89 -0.34 25.41
C ARG A 58 -9.93 1.07 25.98
N ASN A 59 -10.83 1.93 25.50
CA ASN A 59 -10.92 3.34 25.88
C ASN A 59 -9.59 4.10 25.65
N TRP A 60 -8.93 3.82 24.52
CA TRP A 60 -7.70 4.48 24.08
C TRP A 60 -6.57 4.39 25.11
N ASP A 61 -6.29 3.17 25.58
CA ASP A 61 -5.24 2.90 26.58
C ASP A 61 -3.81 3.15 26.04
N LYS A 62 -3.63 2.98 24.73
CA LYS A 62 -2.36 3.13 23.99
C LYS A 62 -2.59 3.77 22.62
N PRO A 63 -3.02 5.05 22.58
CA PRO A 63 -3.35 5.72 21.33
C PRO A 63 -2.12 5.96 20.44
N ASP A 64 -0.94 5.95 21.03
CA ASP A 64 0.35 6.02 20.34
C ASP A 64 0.57 4.88 19.34
N LEU A 65 0.00 3.69 19.59
CA LEU A 65 0.07 2.58 18.63
C LEU A 65 -0.64 2.90 17.32
N VAL A 66 -1.73 3.67 17.38
CA VAL A 66 -2.46 4.11 16.18
C VAL A 66 -1.62 5.10 15.39
N THR A 67 -0.99 6.07 16.06
CA THR A 67 -0.17 7.09 15.39
C THR A 67 1.10 6.51 14.78
N ILE A 68 1.71 5.50 15.42
CA ILE A 68 2.78 4.69 14.83
C ILE A 68 2.30 3.99 13.57
N GLN A 69 1.11 3.39 13.60
CA GLN A 69 0.59 2.67 12.44
C GLN A 69 0.21 3.59 11.28
N VAL A 70 -0.34 4.79 11.55
CA VAL A 70 -0.54 5.81 10.51
C VAL A 70 0.79 6.16 9.84
N GLY A 71 1.85 6.34 10.63
CA GLY A 71 3.20 6.56 10.12
C GLY A 71 3.68 5.42 9.21
N ASN A 72 3.45 4.16 9.61
CA ASN A 72 3.80 3.00 8.77
C ASN A 72 3.02 2.99 7.44
N VAL A 73 1.73 3.36 7.45
CA VAL A 73 0.93 3.49 6.22
C VAL A 73 1.51 4.58 5.31
N MET A 74 1.87 5.73 5.87
CA MET A 74 2.48 6.83 5.14
C MET A 74 3.83 6.46 4.51
N ASP A 75 4.65 5.69 5.22
CA ASP A 75 5.93 5.21 4.70
C ASP A 75 5.76 4.17 3.58
N ASN A 76 4.74 3.31 3.67
CA ASN A 76 4.41 2.40 2.58
C ASN A 76 3.92 3.16 1.33
N LEU A 77 3.10 4.21 1.52
CA LEU A 77 2.65 5.08 0.43
C LEU A 77 3.82 5.80 -0.26
N SER A 78 4.71 6.40 0.53
CA SER A 78 5.89 7.10 -0.02
C SER A 78 6.84 6.14 -0.72
N THR A 79 7.08 4.96 -0.14
CA THR A 79 7.88 3.89 -0.75
C THR A 79 7.30 3.50 -2.10
N LEU A 80 5.99 3.23 -2.20
CA LEU A 80 5.33 2.87 -3.47
C LEU A 80 5.47 3.95 -4.54
N VAL A 81 5.38 5.23 -4.18
CA VAL A 81 5.58 6.34 -5.13
C VAL A 81 7.03 6.42 -5.62
N LEU A 82 8.01 6.11 -4.77
CA LEU A 82 9.44 6.21 -5.08
C LEU A 82 10.02 4.97 -5.76
N THR A 83 9.51 3.78 -5.43
CA THR A 83 10.08 2.50 -5.87
C THR A 83 9.31 1.84 -7.00
N GLU A 84 7.99 2.07 -7.10
CA GLU A 84 7.25 1.65 -8.27
C GLU A 84 7.41 2.70 -9.39
N LEU A 85 7.24 2.26 -10.64
CA LEU A 85 6.94 3.16 -11.75
C LEU A 85 5.41 3.18 -11.93
N PRO A 86 4.63 3.78 -10.99
CA PRO A 86 3.19 3.80 -11.10
C PRO A 86 2.79 4.53 -12.37
N SER A 87 1.63 4.19 -12.93
CA SER A 87 1.04 5.09 -13.91
C SER A 87 0.79 6.47 -13.26
N LYS A 88 0.79 7.55 -14.05
CA LYS A 88 0.48 8.91 -13.54
C LYS A 88 -0.86 9.02 -12.80
N SER A 89 -1.79 8.11 -13.05
CA SER A 89 -3.07 8.06 -12.31
C SER A 89 -2.88 7.46 -10.92
N GLU A 90 -2.15 6.36 -10.82
CA GLU A 90 -1.82 5.71 -9.55
C GLU A 90 -0.94 6.59 -8.68
N GLU A 91 0.06 7.24 -9.27
CA GLU A 91 0.93 8.16 -8.55
C GLU A 91 0.11 9.26 -7.86
N ARG A 92 -0.84 9.87 -8.59
CA ARG A 92 -1.74 10.90 -8.04
C ARG A 92 -2.65 10.35 -6.94
N MET A 93 -3.20 9.14 -7.12
CA MET A 93 -4.03 8.49 -6.10
C MET A 93 -3.23 8.27 -4.80
N LEU A 94 -2.01 7.70 -4.91
CA LEU A 94 -1.15 7.42 -3.76
C LEU A 94 -0.68 8.72 -3.06
N GLN A 95 -0.32 9.75 -3.83
CA GLN A 95 0.04 11.06 -3.29
C GLN A 95 -1.14 11.73 -2.59
N SER A 96 -2.36 11.65 -3.15
CA SER A 96 -3.55 12.19 -2.49
C SER A 96 -3.81 11.48 -1.15
N LEU A 97 -3.76 10.15 -1.14
CA LEU A 97 -3.90 9.36 0.10
C LEU A 97 -2.84 9.74 1.13
N TYR A 98 -1.58 9.93 0.71
CA TYR A 98 -0.51 10.39 1.60
C TYR A 98 -0.85 11.74 2.25
N ILE A 99 -1.32 12.71 1.46
CA ILE A 99 -1.68 14.06 1.94
C ILE A 99 -2.91 14.02 2.86
N LEU A 100 -3.89 13.17 2.56
CA LEU A 100 -5.10 13.03 3.38
C LEU A 100 -4.76 12.38 4.74
N LEU A 101 -3.93 11.34 4.72
CA LEU A 101 -3.53 10.64 5.94
C LEU A 101 -2.51 11.41 6.78
N SER A 102 -1.69 12.28 6.17
CA SER A 102 -0.73 13.12 6.91
C SER A 102 -1.39 14.13 7.85
N ARG A 103 -2.71 14.36 7.72
CA ARG A 103 -3.49 15.24 8.60
C ARG A 103 -3.80 14.60 9.96
N TYR A 104 -3.69 13.28 10.05
CA TYR A 104 -3.87 12.58 11.32
C TYR A 104 -2.58 12.61 12.14
N PRO A 105 -2.67 12.62 13.48
CA PRO A 105 -1.52 12.42 14.34
C PRO A 105 -0.77 11.16 13.93
N ASN A 106 0.51 11.31 13.60
CA ASN A 106 1.37 10.20 13.20
C ASN A 106 2.72 10.33 13.90
N ARG A 107 3.47 9.23 13.93
CA ARG A 107 4.75 9.18 14.65
C ARG A 107 5.69 10.31 14.21
N GLU A 108 6.26 11.01 15.18
CA GLU A 108 7.44 11.84 14.96
C GLU A 108 8.70 11.07 15.39
N PRO A 109 9.88 11.33 14.80
CA PRO A 109 11.09 10.55 15.07
C PRO A 109 11.53 10.52 16.53
N TYR A 110 11.14 11.52 17.33
CA TYR A 110 11.59 11.68 18.72
C TYR A 110 10.45 11.90 19.72
N LYS A 111 9.19 11.84 19.26
CA LYS A 111 8.04 12.09 20.12
C LYS A 111 6.83 11.29 19.62
N LEU A 112 6.16 10.64 20.56
CA LEU A 112 4.83 10.09 20.29
C LEU A 112 3.84 11.25 20.45
N PRO A 113 3.05 11.59 19.42
CA PRO A 113 2.03 12.61 19.55
C PRO A 113 1.02 12.19 20.61
N GLU A 114 0.63 13.13 21.47
CA GLU A 114 -0.53 12.94 22.33
C GLU A 114 -1.77 12.95 21.45
N VAL A 115 -2.72 12.05 21.72
CA VAL A 115 -3.97 11.95 20.96
C VAL A 115 -5.12 12.48 21.82
N SER A 116 -5.58 13.66 21.49
CA SER A 116 -6.77 14.32 22.06
C SER A 116 -8.05 13.53 21.79
N LYS A 117 -9.13 13.85 22.51
CA LYS A 117 -10.43 13.19 22.29
C LYS A 117 -11.00 13.48 20.90
N GLU A 118 -10.75 14.68 20.39
CA GLU A 118 -11.12 15.11 19.05
C GLU A 118 -10.41 14.26 17.99
N GLU A 119 -9.12 13.99 18.19
CA GLU A 119 -8.34 13.12 17.30
C GLU A 119 -8.74 11.65 17.40
N GLN A 120 -9.12 11.18 18.60
CA GLN A 120 -9.70 9.85 18.78
C GLN A 120 -10.98 9.70 17.95
N SER A 121 -11.88 10.69 17.99
CA SER A 121 -13.08 10.72 17.15
C SER A 121 -12.73 10.75 15.65
N ALA A 122 -11.72 11.53 15.27
CA ALA A 122 -11.27 11.56 13.88
C ALA A 122 -10.75 10.19 13.41
N PHE A 123 -10.04 9.45 14.26
CA PHE A 123 -9.61 8.08 13.99
C PHE A 123 -10.78 7.09 13.93
N SER A 124 -11.79 7.21 14.80
CA SER A 124 -13.01 6.42 14.72
C SER A 124 -13.71 6.60 13.37
N GLU A 125 -13.78 7.84 12.88
CA GLU A 125 -14.28 8.14 11.53
C GLU A 125 -13.38 7.52 10.45
N LEU A 126 -12.05 7.62 10.56
CA LEU A 126 -11.12 6.97 9.63
C LEU A 126 -11.35 5.45 9.56
N ARG A 127 -11.60 4.81 10.71
CA ARG A 127 -11.92 3.38 10.78
C ARG A 127 -13.20 3.07 9.99
N ALA A 128 -14.24 3.89 10.11
CA ALA A 128 -15.46 3.72 9.33
C ALA A 128 -15.18 3.80 7.83
N GLU A 129 -14.43 4.82 7.39
CA GLU A 129 -14.09 5.00 5.97
C GLU A 129 -13.25 3.84 5.42
N LEU A 130 -12.32 3.29 6.22
CA LEU A 130 -11.56 2.09 5.86
C LEU A 130 -12.50 0.90 5.63
N ARG A 131 -13.41 0.65 6.56
CA ARG A 131 -14.36 -0.47 6.47
C ARG A 131 -15.31 -0.33 5.29
N ASP A 132 -15.86 0.86 5.08
CA ASP A 132 -16.78 1.15 3.97
C ASP A 132 -16.08 1.05 2.60
N SER A 133 -14.79 1.36 2.56
CA SER A 133 -13.92 1.13 1.39
C SER A 133 -13.54 -0.35 1.19
N GLY A 134 -14.00 -1.24 2.07
CA GLY A 134 -13.73 -2.68 2.02
C GLY A 134 -12.36 -3.07 2.57
N ILE A 135 -11.81 -2.27 3.48
CA ILE A 135 -10.49 -2.45 4.11
C ILE A 135 -10.70 -2.66 5.61
N GLY A 136 -10.40 -3.86 6.10
CA GLY A 136 -10.50 -4.14 7.53
C GLY A 136 -10.38 -5.62 7.87
N ILE A 137 -10.23 -5.89 9.16
CA ILE A 137 -10.15 -7.26 9.68
C ILE A 137 -11.45 -8.00 9.32
N GLY A 138 -11.31 -9.19 8.72
CA GLY A 138 -12.44 -10.00 8.25
C GLY A 138 -13.06 -9.57 6.91
N ILE A 139 -12.61 -8.45 6.31
CA ILE A 139 -13.13 -7.93 5.03
C ILE A 139 -12.14 -8.17 3.87
N SER A 140 -10.84 -8.01 4.15
CA SER A 140 -9.79 -7.99 3.13
C SER A 140 -8.73 -9.06 3.42
N MET A 141 -8.93 -10.28 2.93
CA MET A 141 -7.91 -11.33 3.01
C MET A 141 -7.57 -12.02 1.68
N SER A 142 -8.29 -11.73 0.60
CA SER A 142 -7.85 -12.13 -0.75
C SER A 142 -8.37 -11.14 -1.78
N GLY A 143 -7.54 -10.79 -2.75
CA GLY A 143 -7.94 -9.93 -3.83
C GLY A 143 -6.85 -9.71 -4.86
N SER A 144 -7.26 -9.51 -6.10
CA SER A 144 -6.36 -9.13 -7.18
C SER A 144 -5.81 -7.72 -6.98
N VAL A 145 -4.69 -7.40 -7.63
CA VAL A 145 -4.13 -6.03 -7.68
C VAL A 145 -5.18 -5.00 -8.11
N LYS A 146 -6.10 -5.37 -9.00
CA LYS A 146 -7.20 -4.51 -9.47
C LYS A 146 -8.19 -4.18 -8.35
N GLU A 147 -8.50 -5.15 -7.49
CA GLU A 147 -9.38 -4.92 -6.34
C GLU A 147 -8.69 -4.05 -5.29
N ALA A 148 -7.40 -4.25 -5.04
CA ALA A 148 -6.62 -3.37 -4.18
C ALA A 148 -6.65 -1.91 -4.69
N LYS A 149 -6.44 -1.69 -5.99
CA LYS A 149 -6.58 -0.34 -6.60
C LYS A 149 -7.95 0.28 -6.31
N ARG A 150 -9.02 -0.49 -6.56
CA ARG A 150 -10.39 0.00 -6.37
C ARG A 150 -10.67 0.36 -4.91
N LYS A 151 -10.19 -0.43 -3.95
CA LYS A 151 -10.35 -0.12 -2.52
C LYS A 151 -9.61 1.14 -2.10
N LEU A 152 -8.39 1.34 -2.60
CA LEU A 152 -7.61 2.55 -2.36
C LEU A 152 -8.27 3.79 -2.97
N GLU A 153 -8.84 3.66 -4.17
CA GLU A 153 -9.58 4.74 -4.83
C GLU A 153 -10.84 5.13 -4.04
N ASN A 154 -11.63 4.14 -3.62
CA ASN A 154 -12.80 4.36 -2.78
C ASN A 154 -12.43 5.08 -1.47
N LEU A 155 -11.34 4.66 -0.82
CA LEU A 155 -10.84 5.30 0.39
C LEU A 155 -10.44 6.76 0.13
N ARG A 156 -9.76 7.03 -0.98
CA ARG A 156 -9.38 8.39 -1.38
C ARG A 156 -10.61 9.27 -1.54
N GLU A 157 -11.60 8.80 -2.30
CA GLU A 157 -12.84 9.54 -2.56
C GLU A 157 -13.61 9.84 -1.26
N ALA A 158 -13.70 8.86 -0.36
CA ALA A 158 -14.38 9.01 0.92
C ALA A 158 -13.69 10.05 1.83
N LEU A 159 -12.36 9.98 1.92
CA LEU A 159 -11.56 10.95 2.69
C LEU A 159 -11.63 12.36 2.09
N GLU A 160 -11.60 12.50 0.76
CA GLU A 160 -11.77 13.80 0.09
C GLU A 160 -13.16 14.40 0.31
N ALA A 161 -14.21 13.59 0.19
CA ALA A 161 -15.59 14.03 0.41
C ALA A 161 -15.80 14.52 1.85
N ARG A 162 -15.22 13.82 2.83
CA ARG A 162 -15.26 14.24 4.24
C ARG A 162 -14.58 15.58 4.46
N GLU A 163 -13.41 15.80 3.87
CA GLU A 163 -12.70 17.08 3.98
C GLU A 163 -13.51 18.22 3.37
N PHE A 164 -14.23 17.97 2.26
CA PHE A 164 -15.12 18.96 1.67
C PHE A 164 -16.30 19.33 2.59
N ASN A 165 -16.85 18.36 3.32
CA ASN A 165 -17.99 18.56 4.23
C ASN A 165 -17.62 19.25 5.56
N ARG A 166 -16.33 19.50 5.82
CA ARG A 166 -15.84 20.19 7.03
C ARG A 166 -15.73 21.72 6.88
N PHE A 167 -16.00 22.25 5.68
CA PHE A 167 -16.04 23.69 5.36
C PHE A 167 -17.47 24.15 5.09
#